data_AF-A0A7R9WLM9-F1
#
_entry.id   AF-A0A7R9WLM9-F1
#
_cell.length_a   1.000
_cell.length_b   1.000
_cell.length_c   1.000
_cell.angle_alpha   90.00
_cell.angle_beta   90.00
_cell.angle_gamma   90.00
#
_symmetry.space_group_name_H-M   'P 1'
#
loop_
_entity.id
_entity.type
_entity.pdbx_description
1 polymer ?
#
loop_
_entity_poly.entity_id
_entity_poly.type
_entity_poly.pdbx_seq_one_letter_code
_entity_poly.pdbx_strand_id
1 'polypeptide(L)'
;PNAEMQWATWNKKSTYFLNLPLEDLAKQKYSTVVMDFVATRDIEADEEIFMDYGQAWEDAWNDHVAKWQNPCAEINGPCYKSSKVIFDMNLPENRFNPEIHEWSEDHYTRCAMHQSSEYEDAEMIFIAQRGSQAAQLDRTPKGKVTLAYEGIAWQHEGFELAQLVGRQSLPCKVISAHKANRTFDVVIMHLNRNQNIDAKILSRIRSFRGSDLSFVAKPLRSDMFDKRAFRHDIEIPDELFPELWRDLAR
;
A
#
# COMPACT_ATOMS: atom_id res chain seq x y z
N PRO A 1 7.21 -27.84 10.96
CA PRO A 1 5.97 -27.07 10.64
C PRO A 1 4.88 -27.39 11.67
N ASN A 2 4.05 -26.42 12.07
CA ASN A 2 2.90 -26.61 12.97
C ASN A 2 1.55 -26.44 12.23
N ALA A 3 1.59 -26.17 10.92
CA ALA A 3 0.43 -26.19 10.04
C ALA A 3 0.79 -26.86 8.69
N GLU A 4 -0.23 -27.40 8.03
CA GLU A 4 -0.14 -28.03 6.71
C GLU A 4 -1.31 -27.62 5.81
N MET A 5 -1.11 -27.80 4.49
CA MET A 5 -2.15 -27.60 3.49
C MET A 5 -2.97 -28.88 3.30
N GLN A 6 -4.28 -28.74 3.19
CA GLN A 6 -5.17 -29.82 2.79
C GLN A 6 -6.34 -29.29 1.95
N TRP A 7 -6.94 -30.14 1.12
CA TRP A 7 -8.20 -29.78 0.49
C TRP A 7 -9.34 -29.65 1.52
N ALA A 8 -10.18 -28.63 1.35
CA ALA A 8 -11.27 -28.36 2.25
C ALA A 8 -12.29 -29.50 2.28
N THR A 9 -12.50 -30.08 3.46
CA THR A 9 -13.43 -31.20 3.67
C THR A 9 -14.87 -30.74 3.94
N TRP A 10 -15.04 -29.50 4.42
CA TRP A 10 -16.35 -28.93 4.74
C TRP A 10 -17.10 -28.45 3.48
N ASN A 11 -16.40 -28.21 2.37
CA ASN A 11 -16.97 -27.70 1.13
C ASN A 11 -17.39 -28.85 0.19
N LYS A 12 -18.70 -29.15 0.16
CA LYS A 12 -19.28 -30.19 -0.70
C LYS A 12 -18.94 -30.03 -2.19
N LYS A 13 -18.75 -28.80 -2.69
CA LYS A 13 -18.37 -28.57 -4.09
C LYS A 13 -16.92 -28.96 -4.32
N SER A 14 -16.02 -28.61 -3.41
CA SER A 14 -14.61 -29.02 -3.50
C SER A 14 -14.50 -30.55 -3.46
N THR A 15 -15.22 -31.22 -2.54
CA THR A 15 -15.30 -32.69 -2.52
C THR A 15 -15.83 -33.26 -3.83
N TYR A 16 -16.87 -32.67 -4.42
CA TYR A 16 -17.40 -33.11 -5.72
C TYR A 16 -16.34 -33.00 -6.83
N PHE A 17 -15.69 -31.84 -6.96
CA PHE A 17 -14.71 -31.61 -8.01
C PHE A 17 -13.49 -32.51 -7.87
N LEU A 18 -12.94 -32.68 -6.66
CA LEU A 18 -11.77 -33.53 -6.40
C LEU A 18 -11.98 -35.01 -6.76
N ASN A 19 -13.24 -35.45 -6.93
CA ASN A 19 -13.58 -36.80 -7.35
C ASN A 19 -13.93 -36.92 -8.85
N LEU A 20 -13.88 -35.83 -9.62
CA LEU A 20 -14.14 -35.88 -11.07
C LEU A 20 -12.86 -36.24 -11.84
N PRO A 21 -12.94 -37.13 -12.84
CA PRO A 21 -11.88 -37.30 -13.83
C PRO A 21 -11.56 -35.96 -14.53
N LEU A 22 -10.29 -35.78 -14.95
CA LEU A 22 -9.84 -34.56 -15.64
C LEU A 22 -10.70 -34.19 -16.86
N GLU A 23 -11.14 -35.18 -17.63
CA GLU A 23 -12.01 -34.97 -18.80
C GLU A 23 -13.38 -34.38 -18.45
N ASP A 24 -13.92 -34.70 -17.28
CA ASP A 24 -15.21 -34.19 -16.81
C ASP A 24 -15.05 -32.87 -16.07
N LEU A 25 -13.92 -32.67 -15.40
CA LEU A 25 -13.53 -31.38 -14.82
C LEU A 25 -13.39 -30.32 -15.93
N ALA A 26 -12.79 -30.67 -17.07
CA ALA A 26 -12.64 -29.79 -18.23
C ALA A 26 -13.97 -29.36 -18.87
N LYS A 27 -15.05 -30.12 -18.65
CA LYS A 27 -16.41 -29.78 -19.11
C LYS A 27 -17.13 -28.81 -18.17
N GLN A 28 -16.60 -28.58 -16.96
CA GLN A 28 -17.23 -27.69 -15.99
C GLN A 28 -17.00 -26.23 -16.37
N LYS A 29 -18.09 -25.45 -16.41
CA LYS A 29 -18.01 -24.01 -16.64
C LYS A 29 -17.29 -23.29 -15.50
N TYR A 30 -17.45 -23.79 -14.28
CA TYR A 30 -16.79 -23.29 -13.08
C TYR A 30 -16.44 -24.47 -12.19
N SER A 31 -15.18 -24.54 -11.74
CA SER A 31 -14.72 -25.44 -10.70
C SER A 31 -14.19 -24.60 -9.54
N THR A 32 -14.57 -24.96 -8.32
CA THR A 32 -14.10 -24.27 -7.11
C THR A 32 -13.62 -25.31 -6.12
N VAL A 33 -12.31 -25.50 -6.10
CA VAL A 33 -11.61 -26.19 -5.03
C VAL A 33 -11.15 -25.16 -4.01
N VAL A 34 -11.25 -25.52 -2.73
CA VAL A 34 -10.82 -24.68 -1.61
C VAL A 34 -9.69 -25.42 -0.91
N MET A 35 -8.59 -24.72 -0.65
CA MET A 35 -7.48 -25.21 0.14
C MET A 35 -7.62 -24.65 1.55
N ASP A 36 -7.52 -25.52 2.55
CA ASP A 36 -7.46 -25.16 3.97
C ASP A 36 -6.00 -25.22 4.45
N PHE A 37 -5.68 -24.39 5.43
CA PHE A 37 -4.49 -24.52 6.25
C PHE A 37 -4.93 -25.04 7.62
N VAL A 38 -4.43 -26.20 8.02
CA VAL A 38 -4.82 -26.85 9.28
C VAL A 38 -3.63 -27.01 10.21
N ALA A 39 -3.88 -26.84 11.50
CA ALA A 39 -2.87 -27.06 12.52
C ALA A 39 -2.59 -28.56 12.66
N THR A 40 -1.31 -28.95 12.74
CA THR A 40 -0.89 -30.35 12.93
C THR A 40 -0.78 -30.75 14.41
N ARG A 41 -0.94 -29.77 15.30
CA ARG A 41 -1.01 -29.87 16.75
C ARG A 41 -1.68 -28.62 17.32
N ASP A 42 -1.94 -28.59 18.63
CA ASP A 42 -2.36 -27.37 19.30
C ASP A 42 -1.29 -26.26 19.13
N ILE A 43 -1.76 -25.04 18.87
CA ILE A 43 -0.95 -23.83 18.67
C ILE A 43 -1.33 -22.85 19.78
N GLU A 44 -0.34 -22.40 20.55
CA GLU A 44 -0.57 -21.48 21.67
C GLU A 44 -0.86 -20.05 21.19
N ALA A 45 -1.45 -19.24 22.07
CA ALA A 45 -1.59 -17.80 21.79
C ALA A 45 -0.20 -17.17 21.58
N ASP A 46 -0.11 -16.28 20.58
CA ASP A 46 1.14 -15.62 20.15
C ASP A 46 2.22 -16.55 19.55
N GLU A 47 1.92 -17.84 19.33
CA GLU A 47 2.80 -18.74 18.59
C GLU A 47 2.75 -18.46 17.08
N GLU A 48 3.93 -18.40 16.43
CA GLU A 48 4.04 -18.24 14.98
C GLU A 48 3.64 -19.51 14.23
N ILE A 49 2.94 -19.34 13.10
CA ILE A 49 2.52 -20.44 12.24
C ILE A 49 3.62 -20.73 11.22
N PHE A 50 4.11 -21.96 11.23
CA PHE A 50 5.13 -22.47 10.31
C PHE A 50 4.54 -23.55 9.41
N MET A 51 4.74 -23.39 8.11
CA MET A 51 4.31 -24.34 7.08
C MET A 51 5.52 -24.81 6.28
N ASP A 52 5.42 -26.02 5.74
CA ASP A 52 6.41 -26.54 4.80
C ASP A 52 6.06 -26.07 3.39
N TYR A 53 6.92 -25.27 2.78
CA TYR A 53 6.76 -24.77 1.41
C TYR A 53 7.42 -25.67 0.36
N GLY A 54 8.00 -26.80 0.78
CA GLY A 54 8.69 -27.76 -0.06
C GLY A 54 10.20 -27.52 -0.13
N GLN A 55 10.94 -28.57 -0.49
CA GLN A 55 12.41 -28.55 -0.55
C GLN A 55 12.94 -27.51 -1.54
N ALA A 56 12.29 -27.34 -2.70
CA ALA A 56 12.71 -26.37 -3.70
C ALA A 56 12.69 -24.93 -3.16
N TRP A 57 11.65 -24.59 -2.38
CA TRP A 57 11.57 -23.29 -1.72
C TRP A 57 12.66 -23.11 -0.67
N GLU A 58 12.89 -24.14 0.17
CA GLU A 58 13.91 -24.12 1.22
C GLU A 58 15.33 -23.96 0.64
N ASP A 59 15.64 -24.69 -0.44
CA ASP A 59 16.91 -24.57 -1.16
C ASP A 59 17.09 -23.17 -1.74
N ALA A 60 16.06 -22.61 -2.38
CA ALA A 60 16.09 -21.28 -2.93
C ALA A 60 16.23 -20.20 -1.85
N TRP A 61 15.58 -20.38 -0.70
CA TRP A 61 15.70 -19.47 0.44
C TRP A 61 17.12 -19.49 1.01
N ASN A 62 17.69 -20.68 1.23
CA ASN A 62 19.05 -20.83 1.72
C ASN A 62 20.08 -20.21 0.76
N ASP A 63 19.91 -20.42 -0.55
CA ASP A 63 20.74 -19.77 -1.58
C ASP A 63 20.60 -18.25 -1.57
N HIS A 64 19.36 -17.75 -1.45
CA HIS A 64 19.08 -16.32 -1.35
C HIS A 64 19.77 -15.70 -0.14
N VAL A 65 19.62 -16.29 1.06
CA VAL A 65 20.25 -15.80 2.29
C VAL A 65 21.78 -15.80 2.17
N ALA A 66 22.38 -16.84 1.59
CA ALA A 66 23.82 -16.94 1.41
C ALA A 66 24.37 -15.87 0.45
N LYS A 67 23.59 -15.46 -0.56
CA LYS A 67 23.97 -14.48 -1.58
C LYS A 67 23.43 -13.07 -1.31
N TRP A 68 22.58 -12.90 -0.30
CA TRP A 68 21.91 -11.63 -0.02
C TRP A 68 22.92 -10.55 0.32
N GLN A 69 22.82 -9.44 -0.40
CA GLN A 69 23.61 -8.24 -0.15
C GLN A 69 22.67 -7.12 0.27
N ASN A 70 22.99 -6.47 1.38
CA ASN A 70 22.17 -5.37 1.87
C ASN A 70 22.12 -4.26 0.78
N PRO A 71 20.93 -3.94 0.26
CA PRO A 71 20.77 -2.96 -0.79
C PRO A 71 21.25 -1.55 -0.42
N CYS A 72 21.32 -1.26 0.88
CA CYS A 72 21.79 0.01 1.43
C CYS A 72 23.30 0.03 1.76
N ALA A 73 24.01 -1.09 1.56
CA ALA A 73 25.47 -1.13 1.75
C ALA A 73 26.24 -0.52 0.57
N GLU A 74 25.61 -0.41 -0.60
CA GLU A 74 26.17 0.32 -1.73
C GLU A 74 25.99 1.83 -1.50
N ILE A 75 27.10 2.56 -1.42
CA ILE A 75 27.18 4.00 -1.10
C ILE A 75 26.28 4.88 -1.99
N ASN A 76 25.88 4.40 -3.17
CA ASN A 76 25.05 5.13 -4.13
C ASN A 76 23.83 4.34 -4.64
N GLY A 77 23.47 3.22 -4.00
CA GLY A 77 22.28 2.44 -4.36
C GLY A 77 21.00 3.07 -3.82
N PRO A 78 19.83 2.91 -4.48
CA PRO A 78 18.56 3.31 -3.90
C PRO A 78 18.29 2.46 -2.65
N CYS A 79 18.42 3.06 -1.47
CA CYS A 79 18.05 2.45 -0.20
C CYS A 79 16.60 2.80 0.08
N TYR A 80 15.70 1.85 -0.17
CA TYR A 80 14.28 2.01 0.17
C TYR A 80 14.07 1.76 1.66
N LYS A 81 13.28 2.61 2.32
CA LYS A 81 12.73 2.31 3.64
C LYS A 81 11.86 1.05 3.57
N SER A 82 12.11 0.10 4.48
CA SER A 82 11.28 -1.11 4.57
C SER A 82 9.84 -0.79 4.95
N SER A 83 8.92 -1.69 4.62
CA SER A 83 7.51 -1.55 4.99
C SER A 83 7.34 -1.42 6.51
N LYS A 84 8.20 -2.07 7.31
CA LYS A 84 8.25 -1.91 8.76
C LYS A 84 8.59 -0.48 9.18
N VAL A 85 9.60 0.14 8.58
CA VAL A 85 9.97 1.53 8.93
C VAL A 85 8.81 2.48 8.64
N ILE A 86 8.12 2.30 7.52
CA ILE A 86 6.93 3.11 7.18
C ILE A 86 5.76 2.81 8.14
N PHE A 87 5.56 1.57 8.54
CA PHE A 87 4.58 1.21 9.56
C PHE A 87 4.90 1.91 10.90
N ASP A 88 6.15 1.86 11.34
CA ASP A 88 6.61 2.45 12.60
C ASP A 88 6.42 3.98 12.61
N MET A 89 6.52 4.66 11.47
CA MET A 89 6.19 6.09 11.33
C MET A 89 4.74 6.42 11.72
N ASN A 90 3.82 5.47 11.56
CA ASN A 90 2.40 5.66 11.89
C ASN A 90 2.08 5.43 13.37
N LEU A 91 3.03 4.88 14.15
CA LEU A 91 2.83 4.67 15.58
C LEU A 91 2.60 6.01 16.30
N PRO A 92 1.72 6.07 17.32
CA PRO A 92 1.37 7.31 18.02
C PRO A 92 2.57 8.13 18.52
N GLU A 93 3.62 7.45 18.95
CA GLU A 93 4.87 8.02 19.47
C GLU A 93 5.75 8.64 18.38
N ASN A 94 5.73 8.06 17.17
CA ASN A 94 6.65 8.39 16.09
C ASN A 94 6.07 9.40 15.09
N ARG A 95 4.75 9.39 14.87
CA ARG A 95 4.09 10.19 13.83
C ARG A 95 4.28 11.71 13.97
N PHE A 96 4.68 12.18 15.16
CA PHE A 96 4.96 13.59 15.44
C PHE A 96 6.45 13.95 15.36
N ASN A 97 7.32 13.02 14.94
CA ASN A 97 8.73 13.32 14.67
C ASN A 97 8.84 14.20 13.40
N PRO A 98 9.38 15.43 13.47
CA PRO A 98 9.50 16.31 12.30
C PRO A 98 10.39 15.74 11.19
N GLU A 99 11.34 14.86 11.50
CA GLU A 99 12.28 14.29 10.52
C GLU A 99 11.61 13.38 9.47
N ILE A 100 10.39 12.90 9.75
CA ILE A 100 9.65 11.99 8.85
C ILE A 100 8.53 12.71 8.08
N HIS A 101 8.28 13.99 8.37
CA HIS A 101 7.20 14.78 7.77
C HIS A 101 7.49 15.22 6.33
N GLU A 102 8.76 15.35 5.99
CA GLU A 102 9.18 15.56 4.62
C GLU A 102 8.98 14.29 3.78
N TRP A 103 8.47 14.48 2.57
CA TRP A 103 8.32 13.38 1.62
C TRP A 103 9.69 12.95 1.13
N SER A 104 9.87 11.65 0.93
CA SER A 104 11.10 11.08 0.40
C SER A 104 10.82 10.29 -0.87
N GLU A 105 11.85 9.66 -1.45
CA GLU A 105 11.67 8.70 -2.55
C GLU A 105 10.81 7.49 -2.15
N ASP A 106 10.71 7.19 -0.85
CA ASP A 106 10.09 5.96 -0.36
C ASP A 106 8.67 6.18 0.16
N HIS A 107 8.38 7.38 0.67
CA HIS A 107 7.15 7.63 1.39
C HIS A 107 6.58 9.01 1.14
N TYR A 108 5.27 9.10 1.35
CA TYR A 108 4.53 10.35 1.37
C TYR A 108 3.45 10.28 2.46
N THR A 109 2.82 11.43 2.74
CA THR A 109 1.71 11.50 3.70
C THR A 109 0.36 11.56 3.00
N ARG A 110 -0.60 10.85 3.58
CA ARG A 110 -1.97 10.69 3.10
C ARG A 110 -2.95 11.10 4.20
N CYS A 111 -3.90 11.94 3.86
CA CYS A 111 -4.94 12.44 4.76
C CYS A 111 -6.28 11.80 4.40
N ALA A 112 -6.94 11.18 5.37
CA ALA A 112 -8.25 10.58 5.21
C ALA A 112 -9.35 11.67 5.19
N MET A 113 -10.32 11.49 4.31
CA MET A 113 -11.38 12.44 4.01
C MET A 113 -12.68 11.92 4.63
N HIS A 114 -12.89 12.11 5.93
CA HIS A 114 -14.03 11.47 6.61
C HIS A 114 -15.34 12.25 6.50
N GLN A 115 -15.35 13.58 6.46
CA GLN A 115 -16.58 14.41 6.35
C GLN A 115 -16.30 15.77 5.69
N SER A 116 -17.33 16.39 5.08
CA SER A 116 -17.23 17.71 4.45
C SER A 116 -17.04 18.86 5.44
N SER A 117 -17.46 18.69 6.71
CA SER A 117 -17.43 19.73 7.73
C SER A 117 -16.01 20.16 8.13
N GLU A 118 -15.03 19.26 8.04
CA GLU A 118 -13.62 19.58 8.29
C GLU A 118 -13.02 20.54 7.23
N TYR A 119 -13.72 20.76 6.12
CA TYR A 119 -13.32 21.67 5.03
C TYR A 119 -14.02 23.02 5.09
N GLU A 120 -14.97 23.24 6.00
CA GLU A 120 -15.70 24.51 6.08
C GLU A 120 -14.77 25.69 6.39
N ASP A 121 -13.75 25.43 7.22
CA ASP A 121 -12.72 26.41 7.61
C ASP A 121 -11.40 26.26 6.83
N ALA A 122 -11.36 25.41 5.80
CA ALA A 122 -10.15 25.20 5.04
C ALA A 122 -9.80 26.44 4.19
N GLU A 123 -8.54 26.87 4.27
CA GLU A 123 -8.03 27.91 3.37
C GLU A 123 -7.78 27.28 2.00
N MET A 124 -8.50 27.77 0.97
CA MET A 124 -8.37 27.28 -0.39
C MET A 124 -7.24 28.03 -1.11
N ILE A 125 -6.31 27.28 -1.68
CA ILE A 125 -5.18 27.82 -2.43
C ILE A 125 -5.19 27.21 -3.83
N PHE A 126 -5.11 28.07 -4.84
CA PHE A 126 -5.10 27.68 -6.24
C PHE A 126 -3.69 27.84 -6.80
N ILE A 127 -3.07 26.73 -7.20
CA ILE A 127 -1.79 26.72 -7.87
C ILE A 127 -2.03 26.84 -9.37
N ALA A 128 -1.61 27.95 -9.97
CA ALA A 128 -1.76 28.23 -11.39
C ALA A 128 -0.41 28.16 -12.12
N GLN A 129 -0.41 27.79 -13.40
CA GLN A 129 0.77 27.93 -14.25
C GLN A 129 1.02 29.41 -14.60
N ARG A 130 2.29 29.77 -14.80
CA ARG A 130 2.62 31.11 -15.29
C ARG A 130 1.99 31.32 -16.67
N GLY A 131 1.20 32.38 -16.79
CA GLY A 131 0.51 32.73 -18.04
C GLY A 131 -0.85 32.07 -18.25
N SER A 132 -1.32 31.22 -17.31
CA SER A 132 -2.68 30.68 -17.41
C SER A 132 -3.74 31.74 -17.08
N GLN A 133 -4.94 31.55 -17.61
CA GLN A 133 -6.09 32.43 -17.29
C GLN A 133 -6.45 32.36 -15.80
N ALA A 134 -6.14 31.24 -15.13
CA ALA A 134 -6.38 31.08 -13.70
C ALA A 134 -5.51 32.03 -12.86
N ALA A 135 -4.31 32.40 -13.32
CA ALA A 135 -3.48 33.40 -12.65
C ALA A 135 -4.15 34.79 -12.58
N GLN A 136 -5.22 35.03 -13.36
CA GLN A 136 -6.01 36.26 -13.37
C GLN A 136 -7.27 36.17 -12.49
N LEU A 137 -7.58 34.99 -11.92
CA LEU A 137 -8.79 34.72 -11.08
C LEU A 137 -8.66 35.19 -9.62
N ASP A 138 -7.85 36.21 -9.34
CA ASP A 138 -7.58 36.76 -7.99
C ASP A 138 -8.78 37.48 -7.33
N ARG A 139 -10.02 37.06 -7.64
CA ARG A 139 -11.28 37.75 -7.30
C ARG A 139 -12.37 36.84 -6.73
N THR A 140 -12.03 35.66 -6.20
CA THR A 140 -13.00 34.91 -5.36
C THR A 140 -12.74 35.23 -3.89
N PRO A 141 -13.77 35.53 -3.07
CA PRO A 141 -13.58 35.91 -1.66
C PRO A 141 -12.96 34.83 -0.74
N LYS A 142 -12.73 33.61 -1.25
CA LYS A 142 -12.40 32.43 -0.43
C LYS A 142 -11.10 31.72 -0.82
N GLY A 143 -10.34 32.20 -1.80
CA GLY A 143 -9.09 31.52 -2.13
C GLY A 143 -8.02 32.39 -2.77
N LYS A 144 -6.77 32.01 -2.52
CA LYS A 144 -5.56 32.70 -2.97
C LYS A 144 -4.99 31.98 -4.20
N VAL A 145 -4.80 32.71 -5.30
CA VAL A 145 -4.09 32.18 -6.47
C VAL A 145 -2.59 32.44 -6.32
N THR A 146 -1.76 31.43 -6.55
CA THR A 146 -0.29 31.54 -6.48
C THR A 146 0.39 30.60 -7.48
N LEU A 147 1.67 30.82 -7.76
CA LEU A 147 2.49 29.90 -8.57
C LEU A 147 3.03 28.72 -7.74
N ALA A 148 3.19 28.92 -6.43
CA ALA A 148 3.63 27.91 -5.48
C ALA A 148 3.16 28.26 -4.05
N TYR A 149 3.07 27.24 -3.21
CA TYR A 149 2.70 27.38 -1.80
C TYR A 149 3.45 26.36 -0.95
N GLU A 150 4.26 26.79 0.03
CA GLU A 150 5.01 25.89 0.93
C GLU A 150 5.84 24.82 0.19
N GLY A 151 6.50 25.22 -0.91
CA GLY A 151 7.27 24.33 -1.79
C GLY A 151 6.43 23.46 -2.74
N ILE A 152 5.10 23.58 -2.73
CA ILE A 152 4.19 22.89 -3.65
C ILE A 152 3.97 23.78 -4.87
N ALA A 153 4.57 23.42 -6.00
CA ALA A 153 4.37 24.06 -7.30
C ALA A 153 3.48 23.20 -8.21
N TRP A 154 3.15 23.69 -9.40
CA TRP A 154 2.25 23.00 -10.34
C TRP A 154 2.63 21.54 -10.63
N GLN A 155 3.92 21.25 -10.77
CA GLN A 155 4.48 19.94 -11.11
C GLN A 155 4.75 19.06 -9.87
N HIS A 156 4.23 19.44 -8.70
CA HIS A 156 4.46 18.67 -7.49
C HIS A 156 3.82 17.27 -7.63
N GLU A 157 4.61 16.23 -7.37
CA GLU A 157 4.23 14.82 -7.55
C GLU A 157 2.94 14.44 -6.83
N GLY A 158 2.60 15.12 -5.73
CA GLY A 158 1.38 14.84 -5.00
C GLY A 158 0.08 15.10 -5.79
N PHE A 159 0.11 15.91 -6.86
CA PHE A 159 -1.03 16.04 -7.77
C PHE A 159 -1.19 14.83 -8.70
N GLU A 160 -0.11 14.09 -8.98
CA GLU A 160 -0.14 12.82 -9.72
C GLU A 160 -0.59 11.70 -8.79
N LEU A 161 -0.03 11.64 -7.57
CA LEU A 161 -0.45 10.68 -6.54
C LEU A 161 -1.95 10.82 -6.21
N ALA A 162 -2.50 12.03 -6.27
CA ALA A 162 -3.92 12.27 -6.05
C ALA A 162 -4.81 11.53 -7.05
N GLN A 163 -4.30 11.19 -8.24
CA GLN A 163 -5.03 10.43 -9.27
C GLN A 163 -5.05 8.93 -8.96
N LEU A 164 -4.05 8.44 -8.23
CA LEU A 164 -3.88 7.02 -7.89
C LEU A 164 -4.63 6.64 -6.61
N VAL A 165 -4.85 7.60 -5.70
CA VAL A 165 -5.53 7.34 -4.42
C VAL A 165 -7.05 7.48 -4.54
N GLY A 166 -7.78 6.66 -3.79
CA GLY A 166 -9.24 6.67 -3.75
C GLY A 166 -9.82 7.95 -3.13
N ARG A 167 -11.11 8.23 -3.36
CA ARG A 167 -11.80 9.45 -2.89
C ARG A 167 -11.78 9.65 -1.37
N GLN A 168 -11.57 8.58 -0.62
CA GLN A 168 -11.56 8.59 0.84
C GLN A 168 -10.24 9.09 1.43
N SER A 169 -9.21 9.32 0.61
CA SER A 169 -7.91 9.77 1.09
C SER A 169 -7.14 10.53 0.02
N LEU A 170 -6.56 11.66 0.35
CA LEU A 170 -5.76 12.46 -0.58
C LEU A 170 -4.31 12.60 -0.10
N PRO A 171 -3.34 12.80 -1.00
CA PRO A 171 -2.00 13.16 -0.60
C PRO A 171 -2.05 14.52 0.09
N CYS A 172 -1.30 14.67 1.16
CA CYS A 172 -1.22 15.91 1.90
C CYS A 172 0.21 16.15 2.36
N LYS A 173 0.67 17.40 2.42
CA LYS A 173 1.97 17.76 2.96
C LYS A 173 1.80 18.25 4.39
N VAL A 174 2.64 17.79 5.32
CA VAL A 174 2.67 18.31 6.69
C VAL A 174 3.46 19.62 6.70
N ILE A 175 2.84 20.67 7.24
CA ILE A 175 3.46 21.98 7.44
C ILE A 175 4.02 22.08 8.85
N SER A 176 3.24 21.64 9.85
CA SER A 176 3.69 21.56 11.23
C SER A 176 2.88 20.52 12.01
N ALA A 177 3.40 20.13 13.17
CA ALA A 177 2.79 19.11 14.02
C ALA A 177 2.68 19.60 15.47
N HIS A 178 1.53 19.38 16.08
CA HIS A 178 1.21 19.80 17.44
C HIS A 178 0.99 18.57 18.32
N LYS A 179 2.08 17.97 18.82
CA LYS A 179 2.05 16.72 19.60
C LYS A 179 1.11 16.78 20.81
N ALA A 180 1.08 17.91 21.52
CA ALA A 180 0.22 18.09 22.70
C ALA A 180 -1.28 17.99 22.36
N ASN A 181 -1.68 18.53 21.21
CA ASN A 181 -3.08 18.53 20.74
C ASN A 181 -3.38 17.33 19.84
N ARG A 182 -2.36 16.53 19.50
CA ARG A 182 -2.41 15.43 18.55
C ARG A 182 -2.96 15.84 17.17
N THR A 183 -2.63 17.06 16.74
CA THR A 183 -3.06 17.62 15.45
C THR A 183 -1.89 18.00 14.56
N PHE A 184 -2.18 18.21 13.27
CA PHE A 184 -1.26 18.66 12.25
C PHE A 184 -1.82 19.89 11.52
N ASP A 185 -0.93 20.77 11.09
CA ASP A 185 -1.22 21.72 10.02
C ASP A 185 -0.81 21.06 8.70
N VAL A 186 -1.77 20.82 7.81
CA VAL A 186 -1.56 20.09 6.56
C VAL A 186 -2.06 20.87 5.37
N VAL A 187 -1.47 20.59 4.21
CA VAL A 187 -1.95 21.06 2.91
C VAL A 187 -2.35 19.84 2.08
N ILE A 188 -3.63 19.70 1.81
CA ILE A 188 -4.22 18.58 1.07
C ILE A 188 -4.26 18.91 -0.42
N MET A 189 -3.87 17.95 -1.27
CA MET A 189 -3.81 18.12 -2.72
C MET A 189 -5.04 17.50 -3.37
N HIS A 190 -5.85 18.33 -4.03
CA HIS A 190 -7.11 17.90 -4.64
C HIS A 190 -6.98 17.69 -6.14
N LEU A 191 -7.71 16.69 -6.64
CA LEU A 191 -7.98 16.57 -8.06
C LEU A 191 -8.96 17.66 -8.48
N ASN A 192 -8.53 18.52 -9.40
CA ASN A 192 -9.45 19.41 -10.06
C ASN A 192 -10.28 18.61 -11.09
N ARG A 193 -11.56 18.42 -10.78
CA ARG A 193 -12.50 17.74 -11.69
C ARG A 193 -13.19 18.71 -12.65
N ASN A 194 -13.09 20.01 -12.40
CA ASN A 194 -13.62 21.02 -13.28
C ASN A 194 -12.55 21.43 -14.28
N GLN A 195 -12.60 20.85 -15.48
CA GLN A 195 -11.65 21.10 -16.56
C GLN A 195 -11.62 22.56 -17.02
N ASN A 196 -12.60 23.38 -16.63
CA ASN A 196 -12.68 24.80 -17.00
C ASN A 196 -11.75 25.70 -16.17
N ILE A 197 -11.17 25.19 -15.08
CA ILE A 197 -10.23 25.95 -14.26
C ILE A 197 -8.83 25.35 -14.47
N ASP A 198 -7.94 26.10 -15.10
CA ASP A 198 -6.53 25.71 -15.28
C ASP A 198 -5.73 25.98 -13.99
N ALA A 199 -6.17 25.36 -12.90
CA ALA A 199 -5.58 25.43 -11.57
C ALA A 199 -5.55 24.06 -10.89
N LYS A 200 -4.50 23.80 -10.11
CA LYS A 200 -4.50 22.75 -9.09
C LYS A 200 -5.01 23.33 -7.78
N ILE A 201 -5.69 22.52 -6.98
CA ILE A 201 -6.38 22.97 -5.78
C ILE A 201 -5.69 22.37 -4.56
N LEU A 202 -5.41 23.24 -3.59
CA LEU A 202 -4.90 22.89 -2.28
C LEU A 202 -5.88 23.36 -1.21
N SER A 203 -6.01 22.59 -0.12
CA SER A 203 -6.76 22.97 1.07
C SER A 203 -5.84 22.90 2.28
N ARG A 204 -5.64 24.03 2.97
CA ARG A 204 -4.88 24.05 4.23
C ARG A 204 -5.82 23.84 5.41
N ILE A 205 -5.48 22.91 6.29
CA ILE A 205 -6.21 22.60 7.52
C ILE A 205 -5.23 22.65 8.69
N ARG A 206 -5.42 23.61 9.61
CA ARG A 206 -4.47 23.89 10.71
C ARG A 206 -4.58 22.93 11.91
N SER A 207 -5.71 22.24 12.03
CA SER A 207 -6.04 21.36 13.17
C SER A 207 -6.47 19.98 12.70
N PHE A 208 -5.76 19.44 11.71
CA PHE A 208 -6.06 18.12 11.15
C PHE A 208 -5.78 17.02 12.16
N ARG A 209 -6.72 16.10 12.36
CA ARG A 209 -6.62 15.05 13.38
C ARG A 209 -5.49 14.10 13.06
N GLY A 210 -4.62 13.84 14.04
CA GLY A 210 -3.47 12.96 13.81
C GLY A 210 -3.87 11.54 13.42
N SER A 211 -4.99 11.02 13.93
CA SER A 211 -5.54 9.70 13.54
C SER A 211 -5.81 9.58 12.05
N ASP A 212 -6.10 10.69 11.38
CA ASP A 212 -6.58 10.72 10.00
C ASP A 212 -5.43 10.96 9.01
N LEU A 213 -4.21 11.18 9.51
CA LEU A 213 -2.99 11.30 8.72
C LEU A 213 -2.23 9.97 8.73
N SER A 214 -1.72 9.51 7.60
CA SER A 214 -0.90 8.30 7.53
C SER A 214 0.34 8.51 6.67
N PHE A 215 1.45 7.89 7.06
CA PHE A 215 2.63 7.72 6.21
C PHE A 215 2.45 6.45 5.40
N VAL A 216 2.66 6.52 4.10
CA VAL A 216 2.47 5.39 3.20
C VAL A 216 3.64 5.30 2.24
N ALA A 217 4.01 4.07 1.88
CA ALA A 217 5.01 3.85 0.86
C ALA A 217 4.51 4.42 -0.48
N LYS A 218 5.41 5.04 -1.26
CA LYS A 218 5.08 5.44 -2.62
C LYS A 218 4.77 4.20 -3.47
N PRO A 219 3.86 4.30 -4.45
CA PRO A 219 3.57 3.18 -5.35
C PRO A 219 4.86 2.64 -5.97
N LEU A 220 5.02 1.32 -5.96
CA LEU A 220 6.19 0.63 -6.51
C LEU A 220 7.53 0.93 -5.79
N ARG A 221 7.49 1.48 -4.56
CA ARG A 221 8.69 1.87 -3.79
C ARG A 221 8.86 1.16 -2.43
N SER A 222 8.05 0.16 -2.12
CA SER A 222 8.27 -0.68 -0.93
C SER A 222 9.22 -1.84 -1.23
N ASP A 223 9.73 -2.46 -0.15
CA ASP A 223 10.52 -3.69 -0.17
C ASP A 223 9.93 -4.81 -1.03
N MET A 224 8.59 -4.94 -1.12
CA MET A 224 7.95 -5.94 -2.00
C MET A 224 8.27 -5.73 -3.48
N PHE A 225 8.62 -4.51 -3.90
CA PHE A 225 8.96 -4.15 -5.27
C PHE A 225 10.48 -4.12 -5.53
N ASP A 226 11.31 -4.36 -4.51
CA ASP A 226 12.74 -4.53 -4.74
C ASP A 226 12.96 -5.72 -5.69
N LYS A 227 13.81 -5.53 -6.71
CA LYS A 227 14.11 -6.58 -7.68
C LYS A 227 14.90 -7.73 -7.06
N ARG A 228 15.58 -7.48 -5.95
CA ARG A 228 16.34 -8.46 -5.18
C ARG A 228 15.49 -9.18 -4.16
N ALA A 229 14.31 -8.67 -3.79
CA ALA A 229 13.45 -9.30 -2.80
C ALA A 229 13.22 -10.78 -3.16
N PHE A 230 13.29 -11.64 -2.15
CA PHE A 230 13.06 -13.07 -2.34
C PHE A 230 11.65 -13.31 -2.88
N ARG A 231 11.58 -14.03 -4.00
CA ARG A 231 10.33 -14.49 -4.60
C ARG A 231 10.59 -15.90 -5.09
N HIS A 232 9.79 -16.84 -4.63
CA HIS A 232 9.84 -18.22 -5.06
C HIS A 232 8.43 -18.78 -5.03
N ASP A 233 8.12 -19.66 -5.99
CA ASP A 233 6.84 -20.35 -6.01
C ASP A 233 6.76 -21.29 -4.80
N ILE A 234 5.56 -21.40 -4.23
CA ILE A 234 5.26 -22.41 -3.22
C ILE A 234 4.64 -23.59 -3.96
N GLU A 235 5.23 -24.76 -3.79
CA GLU A 235 4.73 -25.97 -4.42
C GLU A 235 3.60 -26.57 -3.59
N ILE A 236 2.58 -27.10 -4.28
CA ILE A 236 1.56 -27.93 -3.63
C ILE A 236 2.07 -29.37 -3.75
N PRO A 237 2.27 -30.08 -2.62
CA PRO A 237 2.76 -31.45 -2.66
C PRO A 237 1.90 -32.36 -3.56
N ASP A 238 2.54 -33.17 -4.40
CA ASP A 238 1.86 -34.04 -5.38
C ASP A 238 0.89 -35.02 -4.71
N GLU A 239 1.16 -35.39 -3.46
CA GLU A 239 0.34 -36.31 -2.67
C GLU A 239 -1.02 -35.70 -2.28
N LEU A 240 -1.14 -34.36 -2.30
CA LEU A 240 -2.42 -33.69 -2.11
C LEU A 240 -3.33 -33.84 -3.32
N PHE A 241 -2.80 -33.99 -4.54
CA PHE A 241 -3.63 -34.09 -5.73
C PHE A 241 -4.29 -35.48 -5.84
N PRO A 242 -5.59 -35.57 -6.19
CA PRO A 242 -6.26 -36.83 -6.44
C PRO A 242 -5.49 -37.70 -7.45
N GLU A 243 -5.42 -39.02 -7.23
CA GLU A 243 -4.75 -39.95 -8.16
C GLU A 243 -5.26 -39.81 -9.60
N LEU A 244 -6.57 -39.57 -9.76
CA LEU A 244 -7.22 -39.35 -11.06
C LEU A 244 -6.72 -38.11 -11.81
N TRP A 245 -6.03 -37.19 -11.12
CA TRP A 245 -5.48 -35.96 -11.69
C TRP A 245 -3.97 -36.03 -11.89
N ARG A 246 -3.32 -37.01 -11.27
CA ARG A 246 -1.88 -37.19 -11.40
C ARG A 246 -1.59 -37.85 -12.75
N ASP A 247 -0.63 -37.29 -13.47
CA ASP A 247 -0.11 -37.92 -14.68
C ASP A 247 0.78 -39.10 -14.28
N LEU A 248 0.18 -40.27 -14.12
CA LEU A 248 0.88 -41.51 -13.72
C LEU A 248 1.78 -42.06 -14.85
N ALA A 249 1.85 -41.40 -16.01
CA ALA A 249 2.60 -41.84 -17.18
C ALA A 249 3.91 -41.05 -17.41
N ARG A 250 4.59 -40.64 -16.33
CA ARG A 250 5.96 -40.11 -16.40
C ARG A 250 7.01 -41.21 -16.23
#